data_AF-A0A1R1ML98-F1
#
_entry.id   AF-A0A1R1ML98-F1
#
_cell.length_a   1.000
_cell.length_b   1.000
_cell.length_c   1.000
_cell.angle_alpha   90.00
_cell.angle_beta   90.00
_cell.angle_gamma   90.00
#
_symmetry.space_group_name_H-M   'P 1'
#
loop_
_entity.id
_entity.type
_entity.pdbx_description
1 polymer ?
#
loop_
_entity_poly.entity_id
_entity_poly.type
_entity_poly.pdbx_seq_one_letter_code
_entity_poly.pdbx_strand_id
1 'polypeptide(L)'
;MLEIKDILKNIEKYRYLLGERSLLKVENLQRLGEVAYKGYWERDCEYGIIKAFTEIARLDISFDEVIENKMKIPVRWHSICCALTGAFVVFAVSLPEEDIESAVRELVKFHNDTSLPIFSGDGSFIPSASPDSVLCRDSIMNWAKKTGIPPRSAERRERCARITADVAVKTAEIVNKKVRFSEIVR
;
A
#
# COMPACT_ATOMS: atom_id res chain seq x y z
N MET A 1 18.30 0.36 10.28
CA MET A 1 17.48 1.03 9.25
C MET A 1 17.03 -0.05 8.29
N LEU A 2 15.73 -0.18 8.02
CA LEU A 2 15.24 -1.22 7.13
C LEU A 2 15.55 -0.80 5.69
N GLU A 3 16.35 -1.61 4.99
CA GLU A 3 16.85 -1.26 3.67
C GLU A 3 15.94 -1.81 2.57
N ILE A 4 15.99 -1.23 1.37
CA ILE A 4 15.21 -1.71 0.22
C ILE A 4 15.46 -3.22 -0.02
N LYS A 5 16.70 -3.71 0.15
CA LYS A 5 17.04 -5.14 0.03
C LYS A 5 16.24 -6.05 0.97
N ASP A 6 15.90 -5.55 2.16
CA ASP A 6 15.12 -6.31 3.15
C ASP A 6 13.63 -6.34 2.79
N ILE A 7 13.15 -5.28 2.12
CA ILE A 7 11.82 -5.27 1.51
C ILE A 7 11.78 -6.30 0.37
N LEU A 8 12.77 -6.28 -0.53
CA LEU A 8 12.80 -7.17 -1.69
C LEU A 8 12.81 -8.66 -1.30
N LYS A 9 13.59 -9.06 -0.29
CA LYS A 9 13.60 -10.45 0.22
C LYS A 9 12.22 -10.96 0.64
N ASN A 10 11.42 -10.09 1.25
CA ASN A 10 10.08 -10.45 1.67
C ASN A 10 9.09 -10.50 0.49
N ILE A 11 9.24 -9.61 -0.48
CA ILE A 11 8.45 -9.63 -1.73
C ILE A 11 8.74 -10.91 -2.51
N GLU A 12 10.01 -11.27 -2.68
CA GLU A 12 10.43 -12.54 -3.29
C GLU A 12 9.81 -13.74 -2.55
N LYS A 13 9.80 -13.71 -1.20
CA LYS A 13 9.18 -14.77 -0.41
C LYS A 13 7.66 -14.84 -0.62
N TYR A 14 6.96 -13.71 -0.68
CA TYR A 14 5.53 -13.69 -0.99
C TYR A 14 5.26 -14.21 -2.40
N ARG A 15 6.06 -13.80 -3.39
CA ARG A 15 5.96 -14.29 -4.77
C ARG A 15 6.14 -15.81 -4.84
N TYR A 16 7.12 -16.37 -4.11
CA TYR A 16 7.30 -17.81 -4.02
C TYR A 16 6.12 -18.54 -3.37
N LEU A 17 5.55 -17.98 -2.29
CA LEU A 17 4.48 -18.62 -1.52
C LEU A 17 3.11 -18.54 -2.18
N LEU A 18 2.82 -17.41 -2.82
CA LEU A 18 1.51 -17.12 -3.41
C LEU A 18 1.50 -17.40 -4.91
N GLY A 19 2.63 -17.31 -5.59
CA GLY A 19 2.73 -17.39 -7.04
C GLY A 19 2.21 -16.13 -7.74
N GLU A 20 2.44 -16.08 -9.05
CA GLU A 20 1.99 -14.96 -9.89
C GLU A 20 0.48 -15.03 -10.13
N ARG A 21 -0.13 -13.85 -10.28
CA ARG A 21 -1.56 -13.61 -10.44
C ARG A 21 -1.78 -12.48 -11.43
N SER A 22 -2.86 -12.59 -12.19
CA SER A 22 -3.32 -11.54 -13.09
C SER A 22 -4.24 -10.56 -12.35
N LEU A 23 -4.30 -9.32 -12.83
CA LEU A 23 -5.33 -8.35 -12.43
C LEU A 23 -5.80 -7.56 -13.65
N LEU A 24 -6.98 -6.96 -13.54
CA LEU A 24 -7.54 -6.06 -14.52
C LEU A 24 -7.00 -4.65 -14.33
N LYS A 25 -6.76 -3.94 -15.44
CA LYS A 25 -6.36 -2.54 -15.41
C LYS A 25 -7.34 -1.72 -14.59
N VAL A 26 -6.82 -0.95 -13.64
CA VAL A 26 -7.65 -0.11 -12.77
C VAL A 26 -7.94 1.21 -13.49
N GLU A 27 -9.12 1.32 -14.10
CA GLU A 27 -9.54 2.55 -14.80
C GLU A 27 -10.05 3.63 -13.83
N ASN A 28 -10.73 3.22 -12.74
CA ASN A 28 -11.29 4.16 -11.76
C ASN A 28 -10.44 4.20 -10.47
N LEU A 29 -9.38 5.02 -10.51
CA LEU A 29 -8.47 5.21 -9.37
C LEU A 29 -9.18 5.80 -8.14
N GLN A 30 -10.13 6.72 -8.34
CA GLN A 30 -10.90 7.30 -7.24
C GLN A 30 -11.66 6.23 -6.47
N ARG A 31 -12.34 5.33 -7.20
CA ARG A 31 -13.08 4.23 -6.58
C ARG A 31 -12.17 3.25 -5.86
N LEU A 32 -10.99 2.96 -6.41
CA LEU A 32 -9.97 2.16 -5.72
C LEU A 32 -9.58 2.80 -4.38
N GLY A 33 -9.28 4.11 -4.39
CA GLY A 33 -8.98 4.88 -3.18
C GLY A 33 -10.11 4.82 -2.14
N GLU A 34 -11.36 4.95 -2.56
CA GLU A 34 -12.53 4.82 -1.66
C GLU A 34 -12.64 3.45 -1.00
N VAL A 35 -12.42 2.36 -1.75
CA VAL A 35 -12.46 1.00 -1.19
C VAL A 35 -11.31 0.80 -0.21
N ALA A 36 -10.11 1.27 -0.53
CA ALA A 36 -8.96 1.20 0.35
C ALA A 36 -9.15 2.00 1.65
N TYR A 37 -9.69 3.22 1.54
CA TYR A 37 -10.08 4.05 2.68
C TYR A 37 -11.08 3.33 3.59
N LYS A 38 -12.13 2.73 3.03
CA LYS A 38 -13.13 1.97 3.80
C LYS A 38 -12.54 0.74 4.45
N GLY A 39 -11.70 -0.01 3.73
CA GLY A 39 -11.05 -1.20 4.27
C GLY A 39 -10.13 -0.88 5.46
N TYR A 40 -9.49 0.29 5.49
CA TYR A 40 -8.77 0.74 6.70
C TYR A 40 -9.67 0.74 7.95
N TRP A 41 -10.89 1.27 7.81
CA TRP A 41 -11.84 1.37 8.92
C TRP A 41 -12.48 0.04 9.31
N GLU A 42 -12.59 -0.88 8.36
CA GLU A 42 -13.08 -2.24 8.61
C GLU A 42 -12.07 -3.10 9.36
N ARG A 43 -10.77 -2.92 9.10
CA ARG A 43 -9.72 -3.71 9.76
C ARG A 43 -8.44 -2.91 9.99
N ASP A 44 -7.66 -2.67 8.94
CA ASP A 44 -6.40 -1.93 9.01
C ASP A 44 -5.90 -1.53 7.61
N CYS A 45 -4.74 -0.84 7.58
CA CYS A 45 -4.15 -0.34 6.34
C CYS A 45 -3.81 -1.46 5.33
N GLU A 46 -3.31 -2.62 5.79
CA GLU A 46 -2.90 -3.70 4.89
C GLU A 46 -4.13 -4.34 4.25
N TYR A 47 -5.15 -4.60 5.07
CA TYR A 47 -6.45 -5.08 4.60
C TYR A 47 -7.08 -4.12 3.60
N GLY A 48 -7.02 -2.80 3.84
CA GLY A 48 -7.52 -1.80 2.92
C GLY A 48 -6.91 -1.90 1.52
N ILE A 49 -5.59 -2.08 1.43
CA ILE A 49 -4.94 -2.27 0.13
C ILE A 49 -5.41 -3.56 -0.54
N ILE A 50 -5.32 -4.70 0.16
CA ILE A 50 -5.68 -6.01 -0.43
C ILE A 50 -7.14 -6.00 -0.90
N LYS A 51 -8.06 -5.52 -0.05
CA LYS A 51 -9.49 -5.37 -0.40
C LYS A 51 -9.69 -4.55 -1.67
N ALA A 52 -9.03 -3.41 -1.80
CA ALA A 52 -9.18 -2.55 -2.97
C ALA A 52 -8.75 -3.24 -4.27
N PHE A 53 -7.62 -3.96 -4.27
CA PHE A 53 -7.15 -4.67 -5.45
C PHE A 53 -7.99 -5.92 -5.76
N THR A 54 -8.46 -6.65 -4.76
CA THR A 54 -9.37 -7.80 -4.98
C THR A 54 -10.71 -7.32 -5.56
N GLU A 55 -11.29 -6.25 -5.04
CA GLU A 55 -12.62 -5.77 -5.48
C GLU A 55 -12.59 -5.03 -6.82
N ILE A 56 -11.62 -4.11 -7.00
CA ILE A 56 -11.58 -3.22 -8.15
C ILE A 56 -10.72 -3.78 -9.29
N ALA A 57 -9.55 -4.33 -8.95
CA ALA A 57 -8.63 -4.89 -9.94
C ALA A 57 -8.87 -6.39 -10.20
N ARG A 58 -9.80 -7.04 -9.48
CA ARG A 58 -10.06 -8.50 -9.56
C ARG A 58 -8.80 -9.34 -9.36
N LEU A 59 -7.88 -8.86 -8.53
CA LEU A 59 -6.71 -9.62 -8.16
C LEU A 59 -7.15 -10.83 -7.32
N ASP A 60 -6.82 -12.04 -7.78
CA ASP A 60 -7.19 -13.30 -7.13
C ASP A 60 -6.26 -13.59 -5.95
N ILE A 61 -6.53 -12.88 -4.85
CA ILE A 61 -5.88 -13.02 -3.55
C ILE A 61 -6.87 -12.66 -2.45
N SER A 62 -6.85 -13.43 -1.37
CA SER A 62 -7.58 -13.13 -0.13
C SER A 62 -6.66 -12.54 0.94
N PHE A 63 -7.22 -11.78 1.89
CA PHE A 63 -6.43 -11.27 3.00
C PHE A 63 -5.96 -12.39 3.95
N ASP A 64 -6.71 -13.49 4.04
CA ASP A 64 -6.33 -14.62 4.88
C ASP A 64 -5.06 -15.30 4.36
N GLU A 65 -4.92 -15.48 3.04
CA GLU A 65 -3.67 -15.94 2.41
C GLU A 65 -2.48 -15.03 2.76
N VAL A 66 -2.69 -13.72 2.81
CA VAL A 66 -1.63 -12.77 3.21
C VAL A 66 -1.22 -13.01 4.66
N ILE A 67 -2.18 -13.14 5.58
CA ILE A 67 -1.93 -13.36 7.01
C ILE A 67 -1.24 -14.71 7.26
N GLU A 68 -1.69 -15.79 6.61
CA GLU A 68 -1.10 -17.13 6.75
C GLU A 68 0.37 -17.19 6.33
N ASN A 69 0.77 -16.35 5.39
CA ASN A 69 2.14 -16.30 4.87
C ASN A 69 3.01 -15.24 5.56
N LYS A 70 2.43 -14.32 6.33
CA LYS A 70 3.14 -13.24 7.03
C LYS A 70 4.16 -13.74 8.06
N MET A 71 3.93 -14.91 8.66
CA MET A 71 4.87 -15.53 9.60
C MET A 71 6.05 -16.26 8.90
N LYS A 72 5.98 -16.43 7.58
CA LYS A 72 6.98 -17.18 6.78
C LYS A 72 7.98 -16.27 6.07
N ILE A 73 7.83 -14.94 6.16
CA ILE A 73 8.72 -13.97 5.55
C ILE A 73 10.04 -13.85 6.34
N PRO A 74 11.20 -13.70 5.66
CA PRO A 74 12.50 -13.73 6.31
C PRO A 74 12.82 -12.49 7.17
N VAL A 75 12.22 -11.33 6.87
CA VAL A 75 12.45 -10.08 7.60
C VAL A 75 11.18 -9.60 8.29
N ARG A 76 11.27 -9.22 9.56
CA ARG A 76 10.12 -8.72 10.32
C ARG A 76 9.69 -7.31 9.85
N TRP A 77 8.61 -7.23 9.08
CA TRP A 77 8.00 -5.97 8.59
C TRP A 77 7.06 -5.24 9.56
N HIS A 78 6.90 -5.71 10.79
CA HIS A 78 5.94 -5.17 11.78
C HIS A 78 6.11 -3.66 12.10
N SER A 79 7.23 -3.06 11.69
CA SER A 79 7.51 -1.63 11.85
C SER A 79 7.22 -0.80 10.59
N ILE A 80 7.07 -1.41 9.41
CA ILE A 80 6.77 -0.73 8.14
C ILE A 80 5.30 -0.27 8.15
N CYS A 81 5.01 0.84 7.46
CA CYS A 81 3.63 1.25 7.19
C CYS A 81 2.86 0.11 6.50
N CYS A 82 1.81 -0.39 7.14
CA CYS A 82 1.03 -1.53 6.65
C CYS A 82 0.37 -1.29 5.28
N ALA A 83 0.12 -0.03 4.91
CA ALA A 83 -0.33 0.29 3.55
C ALA A 83 0.76 -0.06 2.51
N LEU A 84 2.04 0.20 2.83
CA LEU A 84 3.14 -0.19 1.94
C LEU A 84 3.29 -1.72 1.88
N THR A 85 3.18 -2.43 3.00
CA THR A 85 3.32 -3.90 2.98
C THR A 85 2.20 -4.58 2.18
N GLY A 86 0.97 -4.07 2.26
CA GLY A 86 -0.13 -4.53 1.40
C GLY A 86 0.16 -4.29 -0.09
N ALA A 87 0.68 -3.11 -0.43
CA ALA A 87 1.09 -2.80 -1.80
C ALA A 87 2.25 -3.67 -2.29
N PHE A 88 3.20 -4.01 -1.42
CA PHE A 88 4.30 -4.90 -1.74
C PHE A 88 3.83 -6.34 -2.01
N VAL A 89 2.79 -6.81 -1.32
CA VAL A 89 2.14 -8.09 -1.64
C VAL A 89 1.49 -8.02 -3.02
N VAL A 90 0.79 -6.93 -3.35
CA VAL A 90 0.23 -6.71 -4.69
C VAL A 90 1.34 -6.79 -5.74
N PHE A 91 2.46 -6.08 -5.55
CA PHE A 91 3.60 -6.16 -6.47
C PHE A 91 4.17 -7.58 -6.59
N ALA A 92 4.31 -8.30 -5.47
CA ALA A 92 4.86 -9.67 -5.45
C ALA A 92 4.13 -10.60 -6.40
N VAL A 93 2.79 -10.53 -6.39
CA VAL A 93 1.94 -11.43 -7.16
C VAL A 93 1.62 -10.92 -8.56
N SER A 94 1.72 -9.62 -8.83
CA SER A 94 1.21 -9.05 -10.09
C SER A 94 2.24 -8.54 -11.09
N LEU A 95 3.42 -8.13 -10.63
CA LEU A 95 4.42 -7.55 -11.52
C LEU A 95 5.36 -8.63 -12.08
N PRO A 96 5.90 -8.43 -13.30
CA PRO A 96 7.11 -9.11 -13.72
C PRO A 96 8.23 -8.90 -12.71
N GLU A 97 9.07 -9.90 -12.48
CA GLU A 97 10.11 -9.87 -11.45
C GLU A 97 11.10 -8.70 -11.66
N GLU A 98 11.48 -8.45 -12.91
CA GLU A 98 12.38 -7.38 -13.32
C GLU A 98 11.85 -5.97 -13.00
N ASP A 99 10.54 -5.83 -12.81
CA ASP A 99 9.87 -4.56 -12.54
C ASP A 99 9.72 -4.25 -11.06
N ILE A 100 9.79 -5.26 -10.18
CA ILE A 100 9.47 -5.17 -8.75
C ILE A 100 10.33 -4.13 -8.04
N GLU A 101 11.67 -4.15 -8.22
CA GLU A 101 12.55 -3.23 -7.49
C GLU A 101 12.25 -1.77 -7.84
N SER A 102 12.04 -1.48 -9.13
CA SER A 102 11.71 -0.13 -9.57
C SER A 102 10.36 0.34 -9.02
N ALA A 103 9.36 -0.54 -8.97
CA ALA A 103 8.05 -0.27 -8.39
C ALA A 103 8.12 0.01 -6.89
N VAL A 104 8.89 -0.78 -6.13
CA VAL A 104 9.11 -0.57 -4.69
C VAL A 104 9.77 0.78 -4.43
N ARG A 105 10.81 1.12 -5.20
CA ARG A 105 11.51 2.41 -5.06
C ARG A 105 10.60 3.58 -5.38
N GLU A 106 9.81 3.50 -6.44
CA GLU A 106 8.83 4.54 -6.81
C GLU A 106 7.80 4.73 -5.69
N LEU A 107 7.21 3.65 -5.18
CA LEU A 107 6.19 3.74 -4.14
C LEU A 107 6.74 4.25 -2.81
N VAL A 108 7.93 3.78 -2.40
CA VAL A 108 8.60 4.27 -1.17
C VAL A 108 8.95 5.75 -1.30
N LYS A 109 9.46 6.18 -2.46
CA LYS A 109 9.73 7.60 -2.72
C LYS A 109 8.46 8.43 -2.66
N PHE A 110 7.38 7.99 -3.30
CA PHE A 110 6.08 8.65 -3.22
C PHE A 110 5.62 8.78 -1.77
N HIS A 111 5.61 7.69 -1.00
CA HIS A 111 5.16 7.70 0.39
C HIS A 111 6.01 8.64 1.26
N ASN A 112 7.34 8.65 1.11
CA ASN A 112 8.19 9.40 2.02
C ASN A 112 8.30 10.89 1.68
N ASP A 113 8.28 11.24 0.39
CA ASP A 113 8.62 12.58 -0.06
C ASP A 113 7.37 13.44 -0.35
N THR A 114 6.20 12.82 -0.53
CA THR A 114 4.95 13.53 -0.85
C THR A 114 4.28 14.06 0.41
N SER A 115 3.75 15.28 0.36
CA SER A 115 2.88 15.81 1.42
C SER A 115 1.56 15.02 1.46
N LEU A 116 1.48 14.02 2.34
CA LEU A 116 0.31 13.16 2.52
C LEU A 116 -0.48 13.51 3.79
N PRO A 117 -1.81 13.31 3.82
CA PRO A 117 -2.63 12.67 2.79
C PRO A 117 -3.07 13.62 1.65
N ILE A 118 -3.38 13.06 0.48
CA ILE A 118 -4.00 13.75 -0.66
C ILE A 118 -5.50 13.42 -0.73
N PHE A 119 -5.87 12.16 -0.49
CA PHE A 119 -7.26 11.70 -0.48
C PHE A 119 -8.09 12.46 0.56
N SER A 120 -9.30 12.86 0.18
CA SER A 120 -10.16 13.72 1.01
C SER A 120 -10.80 13.02 2.21
N GLY A 121 -10.87 11.68 2.19
CA GLY A 121 -11.47 10.89 3.27
C GLY A 121 -12.92 11.28 3.57
N ASP A 122 -13.24 11.48 4.85
CA ASP A 122 -14.57 11.91 5.32
C ASP A 122 -14.89 13.40 5.10
N GLY A 123 -13.99 14.16 4.46
CA GLY A 123 -14.15 15.59 4.21
C GLY A 123 -13.69 16.48 5.36
N SER A 124 -13.28 15.92 6.50
CA SER A 124 -12.66 16.70 7.58
C SER A 124 -11.29 17.25 7.16
N PHE A 125 -10.87 18.35 7.78
CA PHE A 125 -9.55 18.91 7.52
C PHE A 125 -8.46 18.10 8.24
N ILE A 126 -7.55 17.51 7.48
CA ILE A 126 -6.35 16.82 7.98
C ILE A 126 -5.13 17.45 7.29
N PRO A 127 -4.21 18.10 8.03
CA PRO A 127 -3.04 18.69 7.42
C PRO A 127 -2.16 17.64 6.73
N SER A 128 -1.73 17.93 5.51
CA SER A 128 -0.75 17.11 4.80
C SER A 128 0.67 17.42 5.28
N ALA A 129 1.50 16.38 5.47
CA ALA A 129 2.93 16.55 5.65
C ALA A 129 3.67 15.28 5.23
N SER A 130 4.89 15.44 4.68
CA SER A 130 5.68 14.29 4.25
C SER A 130 5.98 13.33 5.41
N PRO A 131 5.71 12.01 5.25
CA PRO A 131 6.05 10.98 6.23
C PRO A 131 7.54 10.88 6.58
N ASP A 132 8.44 11.15 5.63
CA ASP A 132 9.91 11.04 5.73
C ASP A 132 10.45 9.67 6.19
N SER A 133 9.61 8.65 6.31
CA SER A 133 10.03 7.31 6.74
C SER A 133 9.03 6.26 6.32
N VAL A 134 9.54 5.10 5.87
CA VAL A 134 8.73 3.89 5.63
C VAL A 134 8.23 3.26 6.93
N LEU A 135 8.85 3.60 8.06
CA LEU A 135 8.47 3.05 9.36
C LEU A 135 7.21 3.77 9.86
N CYS A 136 6.17 2.99 10.20
CA CYS A 136 4.86 3.49 10.58
C CYS A 136 4.92 4.46 11.77
N ARG A 137 5.67 4.07 12.81
CA ARG A 137 5.87 4.91 14.00
C ARG A 137 6.52 6.25 13.63
N ASP A 138 7.59 6.22 12.84
CA ASP A 138 8.34 7.43 12.49
C ASP A 138 7.52 8.34 11.57
N SER A 139 6.80 7.77 10.59
CA SER A 139 5.84 8.50 9.74
C SER A 139 4.81 9.27 10.59
N ILE A 140 4.24 8.61 11.61
CA ILE A 140 3.27 9.23 12.51
C ILE A 140 3.93 10.34 13.36
N MET A 141 5.11 10.07 13.92
CA MET A 141 5.82 11.04 14.76
C MET A 141 6.28 12.27 13.99
N ASN A 142 6.76 12.10 12.75
CA ASN A 142 7.17 13.19 11.86
C ASN A 142 5.98 14.08 11.51
N TRP A 143 4.85 13.48 11.14
CA TRP A 143 3.62 14.23 10.87
C TRP A 143 3.11 14.96 12.11
N ALA A 144 3.09 14.30 13.27
CA ALA A 144 2.69 14.94 14.53
C ALA A 144 3.57 16.15 14.86
N LYS A 145 4.89 16.03 14.67
CA LYS A 145 5.84 17.13 14.88
C LYS A 145 5.59 18.31 13.94
N LYS A 146 5.28 18.04 12.66
CA LYS A 146 5.08 19.10 11.64
C LYS A 146 3.73 19.81 11.77
N THR A 147 2.71 19.11 12.25
CA THR A 147 1.32 19.60 12.29
C THR A 147 0.90 20.07 13.68
N GLY A 148 1.62 19.67 14.72
CA GLY A 148 1.21 19.89 16.11
C GLY A 148 0.10 18.96 16.59
N ILE A 149 -0.40 18.04 15.75
CA ILE A 149 -1.49 17.13 16.10
C ILE A 149 -0.95 15.90 16.85
N PRO A 150 -1.56 15.47 17.98
CA PRO A 150 -1.06 14.34 18.75
C PRO A 150 -1.02 13.01 17.96
N PRO A 151 0.00 12.16 18.14
CA PRO A 151 0.14 10.90 17.40
C PRO A 151 -0.91 9.83 17.77
N ARG A 152 -1.61 9.99 18.89
CA ARG A 152 -2.69 9.08 19.35
C ARG A 152 -4.10 9.64 19.11
N SER A 153 -4.22 10.67 18.27
CA SER A 153 -5.47 11.36 17.97
C SER A 153 -6.37 10.60 16.97
N ALA A 154 -7.63 11.02 16.86
CA ALA A 154 -8.56 10.52 15.85
C ALA A 154 -8.15 11.00 14.45
N GLU A 155 -7.64 12.23 14.36
CA GLU A 155 -7.08 12.88 13.18
C GLU A 155 -5.91 12.05 12.62
N ARG A 156 -5.06 11.48 13.48
CA ARG A 156 -4.01 10.55 13.03
C ARG A 156 -4.61 9.29 12.42
N ARG A 157 -5.69 8.74 12.97
CA ARG A 157 -6.37 7.55 12.38
C ARG A 157 -6.96 7.88 11.02
N GLU A 158 -7.65 9.00 10.90
CA GLU A 158 -8.18 9.49 9.62
C GLU A 158 -7.06 9.75 8.60
N ARG A 159 -5.94 10.35 9.04
CA ARG A 159 -4.73 10.47 8.21
C ARG A 159 -4.23 9.12 7.70
N CYS A 160 -4.15 8.10 8.55
CA CYS A 160 -3.74 6.75 8.14
C CYS A 160 -4.73 6.12 7.15
N ALA A 161 -6.04 6.34 7.33
CA ALA A 161 -7.06 5.89 6.39
C ALA A 161 -6.88 6.51 5.00
N ARG A 162 -6.66 7.83 4.95
CA ARG A 162 -6.39 8.56 3.71
C ARG A 162 -5.08 8.15 3.05
N ILE A 163 -4.00 7.96 3.84
CA ILE A 163 -2.73 7.43 3.32
C ILE A 163 -2.91 6.03 2.74
N THR A 164 -3.79 5.20 3.31
CA THR A 164 -4.10 3.88 2.75
C THR A 164 -4.71 4.02 1.34
N ALA A 165 -5.60 5.00 1.14
CA ALA A 165 -6.14 5.31 -0.18
C ALA A 165 -5.07 5.87 -1.14
N ASP A 166 -4.25 6.82 -0.68
CA ASP A 166 -3.17 7.40 -1.49
C ASP A 166 -2.17 6.34 -1.97
N VAL A 167 -1.80 5.41 -1.08
CA VAL A 167 -0.92 4.29 -1.41
C VAL A 167 -1.61 3.34 -2.39
N ALA A 168 -2.89 3.00 -2.20
CA ALA A 168 -3.62 2.14 -3.15
C ALA A 168 -3.65 2.75 -4.56
N VAL A 169 -3.99 4.04 -4.66
CA VAL A 169 -3.99 4.79 -5.92
C VAL A 169 -2.61 4.74 -6.57
N LYS A 170 -1.55 5.05 -5.81
CA LYS A 170 -0.20 5.04 -6.35
C LYS A 170 0.25 3.65 -6.80
N THR A 171 -0.10 2.61 -6.05
CA THR A 171 0.16 1.21 -6.42
C THR A 171 -0.51 0.89 -7.75
N ALA A 172 -1.77 1.29 -7.95
CA ALA A 172 -2.49 1.03 -9.20
C ALA A 172 -1.89 1.81 -10.38
N GLU A 173 -1.45 3.05 -10.19
CA GLU A 173 -0.70 3.78 -11.22
C GLU A 173 0.57 3.03 -11.66
N ILE A 174 1.33 2.50 -10.70
CA ILE A 174 2.57 1.76 -10.98
C ILE A 174 2.27 0.46 -11.71
N VAL A 175 1.28 -0.31 -11.22
CA VAL A 175 0.85 -1.57 -11.83
C VAL A 175 0.30 -1.35 -13.24
N ASN A 176 -0.55 -0.33 -13.43
CA ASN A 176 -1.12 0.00 -14.74
C ASN A 176 -0.07 0.35 -15.81
N LYS A 177 1.11 0.84 -15.40
CA LYS A 177 2.21 1.17 -16.31
C LYS A 177 3.09 -0.04 -16.66
N LYS A 178 3.15 -1.04 -15.77
CA LYS A 178 4.13 -2.12 -15.82
C LYS A 178 3.54 -3.47 -16.22
N VAL A 179 2.25 -3.68 -15.95
CA VAL A 179 1.55 -4.91 -16.33
C VAL A 179 1.06 -4.79 -17.78
N ARG A 180 1.39 -5.79 -18.59
CA ARG A 180 0.71 -6.02 -19.87
C ARG A 180 -0.64 -6.64 -19.58
N PHE A 181 -1.69 -5.83 -19.58
CA PHE A 181 -3.05 -6.34 -19.52
C PHE A 181 -3.34 -7.03 -20.85
N SER A 182 -3.64 -8.32 -20.82
CA SER A 182 -4.20 -8.97 -22.00
C SER A 182 -5.52 -8.29 -22.33
N GLU A 183 -5.66 -7.80 -23.56
CA GLU A 183 -6.96 -7.46 -24.10
C GLU A 183 -7.79 -8.75 -24.03
N ILE A 184 -8.74 -8.82 -23.11
CA ILE A 184 -9.77 -9.84 -23.20
C ILE A 184 -10.60 -9.46 -24.42
N VAL A 185 -10.31 -10.12 -25.54
CA VAL A 185 -11.25 -10.29 -26.65
C VAL A 185 -12.45 -11.02 -26.09
N ARG A 186 -13.52 -10.28 -25.76
CA ARG A 186 -14.91 -10.74 -25.82
C ARG A 186 -15.83 -9.58 -26.14
#